data_AF-A0A1E5JT66-F1
#
_entry.id   AF-A0A1E5JT66-F1
#
_cell.length_a   1.000
_cell.length_b   1.000
_cell.length_c   1.000
_cell.angle_alpha   90.00
_cell.angle_beta   90.00
_cell.angle_gamma   90.00
#
_symmetry.space_group_name_H-M   'P 1'
#
loop_
_entity.id
_entity.type
_entity.pdbx_description
1 polymer ?
#
loop_
_entity_poly.entity_id
_entity_poly.type
_entity_poly.pdbx_seq_one_letter_code
_entity_poly.pdbx_strand_id
1 'polypeptide(L)'
;MTLKLSFLENPNPDDVQILTNGIKAYAKQQRGFESLDFFACFIRDADNSIVGGCSGGTLYGGLHVDNLWVSESIRHQGWGTKLMQKALKYGSEKGCAFATVNTMDWEAIEFYKKLGFKLEFERHGFQKNSIFYFLRKEFQETTDIGLLNGDSVSGLSQSLKSHVLESVVREEAVSINNALHFKWGQGCDGWWLKNEGQFSVIYETMPAGSCEIKHYHQKTEQFFYCLQGQLVIEFENYEQVLQEQEGITIKAWAAHKVKNSSGNLVSFLVISSPNLSGDRVNLES
;
A
#
# COMPACT_ATOMS: atom_id res chain seq x y z
N MET A 1 0.33 46.30 9.33
CA MET A 1 -0.70 45.36 9.82
C MET A 1 -0.07 44.57 10.95
N THR A 2 -0.65 44.58 12.15
CA THR A 2 -0.09 43.82 13.28
C THR A 2 -0.72 42.44 13.30
N LEU A 3 0.09 41.40 13.15
CA LEU A 3 -0.35 40.00 13.20
C LEU A 3 -0.25 39.49 14.64
N LYS A 4 -1.22 38.67 15.07
CA LYS A 4 -1.22 38.02 16.38
C LYS A 4 -1.34 36.51 16.18
N LEU A 5 -0.46 35.76 16.81
CA LEU A 5 -0.53 34.29 16.89
C LEU A 5 -1.26 33.89 18.18
N SER A 6 -2.17 32.93 18.09
CA SER A 6 -2.89 32.35 19.22
C SER A 6 -2.94 30.83 19.10
N PHE A 7 -2.94 30.15 20.25
CA PHE A 7 -3.10 28.70 20.37
C PHE A 7 -4.31 28.41 21.25
N LEU A 8 -5.21 27.56 20.78
CA LEU A 8 -6.46 27.21 21.47
C LEU A 8 -6.62 25.69 21.42
N GLU A 9 -6.91 25.08 22.57
CA GLU A 9 -7.36 23.70 22.65
C GLU A 9 -8.88 23.66 22.39
N ASN A 10 -9.35 22.66 21.66
CA ASN A 10 -10.77 22.50 21.27
C ASN A 10 -11.36 23.78 20.63
N PRO A 11 -10.80 24.25 19.50
CA PRO A 11 -11.25 25.48 18.84
C PRO A 11 -12.70 25.35 18.35
N ASN A 12 -13.34 26.49 18.12
CA ASN A 12 -14.63 26.51 17.43
C ASN A 12 -14.47 25.90 16.01
N PRO A 13 -15.26 24.89 15.63
CA PRO A 13 -15.23 24.31 14.29
C PRO A 13 -15.34 25.35 13.15
N ASP A 14 -16.08 26.44 13.38
CA ASP A 14 -16.23 27.51 12.38
C ASP A 14 -14.89 28.22 12.10
N ASP A 15 -14.04 28.42 13.12
CA ASP A 15 -12.71 29.01 12.94
C ASP A 15 -11.78 28.07 12.16
N VAL A 16 -11.87 26.76 12.42
CA VAL A 16 -11.10 25.74 11.68
C VAL A 16 -11.56 25.65 10.23
N GLN A 17 -12.85 25.88 9.96
CA GLN A 17 -13.40 25.87 8.61
C GLN A 17 -12.79 26.97 7.73
N ILE A 18 -12.39 28.12 8.31
CA ILE A 18 -11.69 29.20 7.58
C ILE A 18 -10.38 28.68 6.99
N LEU A 19 -9.60 27.90 7.74
CA LEU A 19 -8.34 27.30 7.27
C LEU A 19 -8.58 26.34 6.10
N THR A 20 -9.57 25.46 6.26
CA THR A 20 -9.98 24.50 5.23
C THR A 20 -10.38 25.21 3.94
N ASN A 21 -11.14 26.31 4.04
CA ASN A 21 -11.55 27.11 2.88
C ASN A 21 -10.35 27.78 2.19
N GLY A 22 -9.39 28.30 2.95
CA GLY A 22 -8.15 28.87 2.40
C GLY A 22 -7.32 27.86 1.61
N ILE A 23 -7.13 26.65 2.16
CA ILE A 23 -6.41 25.56 1.49
C ILE A 23 -7.12 25.16 0.19
N LYS A 24 -8.46 25.02 0.22
CA LYS A 24 -9.27 24.71 -0.97
C LYS A 24 -9.11 25.78 -2.06
N ALA A 25 -9.21 27.06 -1.69
CA ALA A 25 -9.08 28.18 -2.62
C ALA A 25 -7.70 28.18 -3.30
N TYR A 26 -6.64 27.93 -2.52
CA TYR A 26 -5.28 27.83 -3.04
C TYR A 26 -5.08 26.62 -3.98
N ALA A 27 -5.62 25.44 -3.62
CA ALA A 27 -5.54 24.25 -4.46
C ALA A 27 -6.24 24.46 -5.82
N LYS A 28 -7.42 25.10 -5.81
CA LYS A 28 -8.14 25.49 -7.02
C LYS A 28 -7.31 26.44 -7.89
N GLN A 29 -6.65 27.43 -7.28
CA GLN A 29 -5.80 28.37 -8.00
C GLN A 29 -4.59 27.69 -8.67
N GLN A 30 -3.94 26.75 -7.96
CA GLN A 30 -2.69 26.13 -8.43
C GLN A 30 -2.91 24.99 -9.43
N ARG A 31 -3.97 24.19 -9.26
CA ARG A 31 -4.16 22.93 -10.00
C ARG A 31 -5.50 22.84 -10.71
N GLY A 32 -6.37 23.85 -10.60
CA GLY A 32 -7.70 23.84 -11.22
C GLY A 32 -8.63 22.79 -10.61
N PHE A 33 -8.30 22.25 -9.43
CA PHE A 33 -9.11 21.22 -8.79
C PHE A 33 -10.53 21.72 -8.46
N GLU A 34 -11.51 20.87 -8.71
CA GLU A 34 -12.91 21.11 -8.35
C GLU A 34 -13.12 21.14 -6.84
N SER A 35 -14.30 21.59 -6.40
CA SER A 35 -14.62 21.70 -4.97
C SER A 35 -14.66 20.33 -4.29
N LEU A 36 -14.08 20.28 -3.08
CA LEU A 36 -14.29 19.17 -2.14
C LEU A 36 -15.76 19.23 -1.68
N ASP A 37 -16.58 18.30 -2.15
CA ASP A 37 -17.99 18.19 -1.80
C ASP A 37 -18.15 17.20 -0.65
N PHE A 38 -18.81 17.63 0.42
CA PHE A 38 -19.07 16.80 1.59
C PHE A 38 -20.45 16.14 1.50
N PHE A 39 -20.56 14.94 2.06
CA PHE A 39 -21.82 14.23 2.21
C PHE A 39 -22.02 13.76 3.64
N ALA A 40 -23.29 13.62 4.02
CA ALA A 40 -23.70 12.86 5.18
C ALA A 40 -25.04 12.17 4.90
N CYS A 41 -25.19 10.94 5.39
CA CYS A 41 -26.46 10.23 5.41
C CYS A 41 -26.71 9.67 6.81
N PHE A 42 -27.95 9.76 7.28
CA PHE A 42 -28.32 9.41 8.64
C PHE A 42 -29.44 8.38 8.65
N ILE A 43 -29.42 7.51 9.66
CA ILE A 43 -30.53 6.65 10.06
C ILE A 43 -31.19 7.35 11.24
N ARG A 44 -32.52 7.54 11.15
CA ARG A 44 -33.30 8.13 12.22
C ARG A 44 -34.37 7.17 12.71
N ASP A 45 -34.64 7.20 14.00
CA ASP A 45 -35.75 6.46 14.61
C ASP A 45 -37.09 7.22 14.49
N ALA A 46 -38.13 6.69 15.12
CA ALA A 46 -39.48 7.28 15.11
C ALA A 46 -39.54 8.67 15.76
N ASP A 47 -38.61 8.97 16.68
CA ASP A 47 -38.50 10.26 17.37
C ASP A 47 -37.56 11.24 16.63
N ASN A 48 -37.15 10.89 15.41
CA ASN A 48 -36.23 11.65 14.56
C ASN A 48 -34.79 11.76 15.12
N SER A 49 -34.43 10.93 16.11
CA SER A 49 -33.08 10.87 16.70
C SER A 49 -32.12 10.10 15.78
N ILE A 50 -30.86 10.53 15.71
CA ILE A 50 -29.85 9.86 14.87
C ILE A 50 -29.37 8.58 15.56
N VAL A 51 -29.66 7.43 14.96
CA VAL A 51 -29.29 6.10 15.47
C VAL A 51 -28.24 5.41 14.59
N GLY A 52 -27.71 6.11 13.59
CA GLY A 52 -26.62 5.69 12.73
C GLY A 52 -26.35 6.72 11.64
N GLY A 53 -25.19 6.65 10.98
CA GLY A 53 -24.87 7.53 9.87
C GLY A 53 -23.52 7.26 9.24
N CYS A 54 -23.32 7.87 8.08
CA CYS A 54 -22.05 7.89 7.37
C CYS A 54 -21.81 9.29 6.81
N SER A 55 -20.61 9.82 6.99
CA SER A 55 -20.18 11.10 6.42
C SER A 55 -18.82 10.98 5.75
N GLY A 56 -18.52 11.92 4.89
CA GLY A 56 -17.26 11.97 4.16
C GLY A 56 -17.24 13.11 3.14
N GLY A 57 -16.35 13.01 2.17
CA GLY A 57 -16.31 13.94 1.06
C GLY A 57 -15.49 13.46 -0.12
N THR A 58 -15.60 14.18 -1.23
CA THR A 58 -14.70 13.99 -2.37
C THR A 58 -13.37 14.67 -2.09
N LEU A 59 -12.28 14.04 -2.51
CA LEU A 59 -10.92 14.50 -2.32
C LEU A 59 -10.13 14.29 -3.62
N TYR A 60 -10.17 15.31 -4.48
CA TYR A 60 -9.41 15.38 -5.73
C TYR A 60 -9.52 14.12 -6.62
N GLY A 61 -10.75 13.68 -6.87
CA GLY A 61 -11.02 12.47 -7.66
C GLY A 61 -11.08 11.16 -6.84
N GLY A 62 -10.86 11.20 -5.53
CA GLY A 62 -11.20 10.13 -4.60
C GLY A 62 -12.44 10.44 -3.77
N LEU A 63 -13.06 9.43 -3.19
CA LEU A 63 -14.04 9.54 -2.11
C LEU A 63 -13.34 9.17 -0.80
N HIS A 64 -13.48 9.96 0.25
CA HIS A 64 -13.05 9.59 1.59
C HIS A 64 -14.27 9.45 2.51
N VAL A 65 -14.33 8.36 3.27
CA VAL A 65 -15.33 8.15 4.33
C VAL A 65 -14.69 8.50 5.67
N ASP A 66 -15.17 9.59 6.28
CA ASP A 66 -14.64 10.11 7.56
C ASP A 66 -15.24 9.34 8.75
N ASN A 67 -16.56 9.17 8.75
CA ASN A 67 -17.28 8.56 9.85
C ASN A 67 -18.27 7.52 9.35
N LEU A 68 -18.34 6.40 10.06
CA LEU A 68 -19.41 5.41 9.94
C LEU A 68 -19.77 4.92 11.33
N TRP A 69 -21.04 5.07 11.70
CA TRP A 69 -21.52 4.61 12.99
C TRP A 69 -22.94 4.05 12.89
N VAL A 70 -23.20 3.02 13.68
CA VAL A 70 -24.53 2.42 13.85
C VAL A 70 -24.70 2.12 15.33
N SER A 71 -25.80 2.61 15.92
CA SER A 71 -26.15 2.34 17.31
C SER A 71 -26.30 0.84 17.56
N GLU A 72 -25.91 0.40 18.76
CA GLU A 72 -25.82 -1.02 19.10
C GLU A 72 -27.13 -1.78 18.90
N SER A 73 -28.26 -1.14 19.24
CA SER A 73 -29.61 -1.72 19.14
C SER A 73 -30.03 -2.13 17.72
N ILE A 74 -29.40 -1.56 16.69
CA ILE A 74 -29.70 -1.87 15.29
C ILE A 74 -28.50 -2.48 14.54
N ARG A 75 -27.42 -2.85 15.23
CA ARG A 75 -26.28 -3.55 14.60
C ARG A 75 -26.70 -4.92 14.09
N HIS A 76 -25.87 -5.48 13.19
CA HIS A 76 -26.07 -6.80 12.57
C HIS A 76 -27.33 -6.94 11.70
N GLN A 77 -28.05 -5.84 11.42
CA GLN A 77 -29.22 -5.80 10.52
C GLN A 77 -28.87 -5.26 9.10
N GLY A 78 -27.58 -5.17 8.76
CA GLY A 78 -27.11 -4.68 7.46
C GLY A 78 -27.10 -3.16 7.27
N TRP A 79 -27.38 -2.38 8.31
CA TRP A 79 -27.40 -0.91 8.23
C TRP A 79 -26.05 -0.28 7.85
N GLY A 80 -24.94 -0.80 8.40
CA GLY A 80 -23.60 -0.34 8.02
C GLY A 80 -23.33 -0.50 6.52
N THR A 81 -23.69 -1.66 5.96
CA THR A 81 -23.58 -1.93 4.51
C THR A 81 -24.42 -0.96 3.69
N LYS A 82 -25.67 -0.70 4.10
CA LYS A 82 -26.56 0.25 3.40
C LYS A 82 -25.99 1.68 3.40
N LEU A 83 -25.42 2.12 4.52
CA LEU A 83 -24.76 3.42 4.65
C LEU A 83 -23.55 3.51 3.72
N MET A 84 -22.67 2.50 3.74
CA MET A 84 -21.50 2.46 2.86
C MET A 84 -21.87 2.40 1.38
N GLN A 85 -22.91 1.65 1.01
CA GLN A 85 -23.40 1.61 -0.37
C GLN A 85 -23.90 2.98 -0.84
N LYS A 86 -24.53 3.79 0.03
CA LYS A 86 -24.91 5.16 -0.29
C LYS A 86 -23.69 6.06 -0.50
N ALA A 87 -22.67 5.95 0.36
CA ALA A 87 -21.42 6.68 0.20
C ALA A 87 -20.70 6.31 -1.11
N LEU A 88 -20.56 5.01 -1.39
CA LEU A 88 -19.95 4.52 -2.62
C LEU A 88 -20.72 4.98 -3.87
N LYS A 89 -22.05 4.90 -3.85
CA LYS A 89 -22.87 5.43 -4.94
C LYS A 89 -22.62 6.92 -5.17
N TYR A 90 -22.58 7.72 -4.11
CA TYR A 90 -22.27 9.15 -4.18
C TYR A 90 -20.88 9.39 -4.81
N GLY A 91 -19.84 8.67 -4.38
CA GLY A 91 -18.50 8.80 -4.98
C GLY A 91 -18.48 8.44 -6.47
N SER A 92 -19.15 7.36 -6.86
CA SER A 92 -19.27 6.98 -8.27
C SER A 92 -20.00 8.02 -9.11
N GLU A 93 -21.10 8.59 -8.61
CA GLU A 93 -21.85 9.67 -9.29
C GLU A 93 -21.05 10.98 -9.40
N LYS A 94 -20.09 11.20 -8.48
CA LYS A 94 -19.13 12.31 -8.51
C LYS A 94 -17.91 12.04 -9.38
N GLY A 95 -17.85 10.89 -10.07
CA GLY A 95 -16.73 10.53 -10.93
C GLY A 95 -15.44 10.21 -10.15
N CYS A 96 -15.54 9.83 -8.88
CA CYS A 96 -14.38 9.38 -8.13
C CYS A 96 -13.85 8.07 -8.71
N ALA A 97 -12.51 7.95 -8.80
CA ALA A 97 -11.84 6.74 -9.26
C ALA A 97 -11.80 5.66 -8.15
N PHE A 98 -11.69 6.08 -6.90
CA PHE A 98 -11.58 5.19 -5.74
C PHE A 98 -12.27 5.77 -4.50
N ALA A 99 -12.51 4.91 -3.52
CA ALA A 99 -12.94 5.26 -2.17
C ALA A 99 -11.88 4.84 -1.14
N THR A 100 -11.70 5.62 -0.09
CA THR A 100 -10.84 5.30 1.05
C THR A 100 -11.59 5.39 2.37
N VAL A 101 -11.15 4.59 3.33
CA VAL A 101 -11.61 4.62 4.72
C VAL A 101 -10.45 4.28 5.63
N ASN A 102 -10.41 4.91 6.81
CA ASN A 102 -9.45 4.53 7.85
C ASN A 102 -10.21 3.94 9.05
N THR A 103 -9.62 2.96 9.71
CA THR A 103 -10.25 2.31 10.87
C THR A 103 -9.21 1.77 11.84
N MET A 104 -9.49 1.84 13.15
CA MET A 104 -8.62 1.25 14.17
C MET A 104 -8.76 -0.27 14.21
N ASP A 105 -7.78 -0.95 14.79
CA ASP A 105 -7.75 -2.41 14.91
C ASP A 105 -8.86 -3.03 15.77
N TRP A 106 -9.39 -2.28 16.73
CA TRP A 106 -10.58 -2.68 17.50
C TRP A 106 -11.90 -2.37 16.78
N GLU A 107 -11.86 -1.71 15.62
CA GLU A 107 -13.03 -1.40 14.81
C GLU A 107 -13.25 -2.44 13.71
N ALA A 108 -13.89 -2.04 12.61
CA ALA A 108 -14.57 -2.93 11.70
C ALA A 108 -13.75 -3.22 10.42
N ILE A 109 -12.45 -3.55 10.54
CA ILE A 109 -11.60 -3.84 9.36
C ILE A 109 -12.20 -4.95 8.47
N GLU A 110 -12.66 -6.04 9.08
CA GLU A 110 -13.27 -7.17 8.35
C GLU A 110 -14.61 -6.79 7.70
N PHE A 111 -15.32 -5.80 8.25
CA PHE A 111 -16.51 -5.27 7.61
C PHE A 111 -16.16 -4.52 6.32
N TYR A 112 -15.14 -3.67 6.32
CA TYR A 112 -14.70 -2.97 5.12
C TYR A 112 -14.12 -3.92 4.07
N LYS A 113 -13.34 -4.93 4.49
CA LYS A 113 -12.85 -5.99 3.58
C LYS A 113 -13.98 -6.72 2.87
N LYS A 114 -15.05 -7.07 3.58
CA LYS A 114 -16.26 -7.68 2.98
C LYS A 114 -16.98 -6.77 1.99
N LEU A 115 -16.80 -5.45 2.10
CA LEU A 115 -17.30 -4.48 1.12
C LEU A 115 -16.35 -4.30 -0.07
N GLY A 116 -15.25 -5.04 -0.15
CA GLY A 116 -14.27 -4.97 -1.24
C GLY A 116 -13.22 -3.88 -1.06
N PHE A 117 -13.07 -3.33 0.15
CA PHE A 117 -11.90 -2.51 0.46
C PHE A 117 -10.69 -3.40 0.70
N LYS A 118 -9.53 -3.00 0.17
CA LYS A 118 -8.24 -3.63 0.36
C LYS A 118 -7.40 -2.76 1.30
N LEU A 119 -6.60 -3.39 2.14
CA LEU A 119 -5.64 -2.70 3.00
C LEU A 119 -4.52 -2.10 2.14
N GLU A 120 -4.28 -0.80 2.25
CA GLU A 120 -3.13 -0.12 1.63
C GLU A 120 -1.98 0.06 2.61
N PHE A 121 -2.28 0.42 3.85
CA PHE A 121 -1.26 0.78 4.84
C PHE A 121 -1.72 0.51 6.27
N GLU A 122 -0.76 0.10 7.11
CA GLU A 122 -0.93 -0.03 8.55
C GLU A 122 -0.06 1.00 9.26
N ARG A 123 -0.65 1.78 10.15
CA ARG A 123 0.09 2.70 11.02
C ARG A 123 0.10 2.16 12.43
N HIS A 124 1.29 1.80 12.89
CA HIS A 124 1.52 1.33 14.26
C HIS A 124 1.92 2.49 15.18
N GLY A 125 2.01 2.20 16.49
CA GLY A 125 2.51 3.14 17.50
C GLY A 125 1.42 3.94 18.21
N PHE A 126 0.16 3.57 18.05
CA PHE A 126 -0.92 4.13 18.86
C PHE A 126 -0.90 3.53 20.28
N GLN A 127 -1.60 4.19 21.20
CA GLN A 127 -1.74 3.72 22.57
C GLN A 127 -2.20 2.27 22.61
N LYS A 128 -1.70 1.52 23.60
CA LYS A 128 -1.99 0.07 23.77
C LYS A 128 -1.57 -0.77 22.57
N ASN A 129 -0.53 -0.35 21.84
CA ASN A 129 -0.01 -1.00 20.64
C ASN A 129 -1.05 -1.12 19.51
N SER A 130 -2.04 -0.23 19.49
CA SER A 130 -3.06 -0.28 18.48
C SER A 130 -2.56 0.12 17.10
N ILE A 131 -3.25 -0.40 16.09
CA ILE A 131 -2.96 -0.19 14.67
C ILE A 131 -4.08 0.62 14.03
N PHE A 132 -3.72 1.57 13.18
CA PHE A 132 -4.66 2.32 12.36
C PHE A 132 -4.51 1.91 10.90
N TYR A 133 -5.57 1.32 10.35
CA TYR A 133 -5.61 0.76 9.01
C TYR A 133 -6.13 1.78 8.00
N PHE A 134 -5.47 1.84 6.85
CA PHE A 134 -5.85 2.65 5.69
C PHE A 134 -6.29 1.69 4.61
N LEU A 135 -7.55 1.79 4.19
CA LEU A 135 -8.13 0.90 3.20
C LEU A 135 -8.64 1.67 1.99
N ARG A 136 -8.58 1.04 0.82
CA ARG A 136 -9.01 1.58 -0.46
C ARG A 136 -9.85 0.59 -1.25
N LYS A 137 -10.81 1.12 -2.00
CA LYS A 137 -11.63 0.38 -2.96
C LYS A 137 -11.67 1.15 -4.28
N GLU A 138 -11.33 0.52 -5.39
CA GLU A 138 -11.53 1.09 -6.72
C GLU A 138 -13.03 1.08 -7.10
N PHE A 139 -13.50 2.13 -7.80
CA PHE A 139 -14.87 2.18 -8.34
C PHE A 139 -15.01 1.45 -9.69
N GLN A 140 -13.92 1.38 -10.45
CA GLN A 140 -13.79 0.59 -11.67
C GLN A 140 -12.39 -0.03 -11.65
N GLU A 141 -12.24 -1.30 -12.08
CA GLU A 141 -10.94 -1.73 -12.60
C GLU A 141 -10.55 -0.69 -13.65
N THR A 142 -9.41 -0.03 -13.47
CA THR A 142 -8.80 0.72 -14.54
C THR A 142 -8.72 -0.22 -15.73
N THR A 143 -9.67 -0.08 -16.65
CA THR A 143 -9.54 -0.59 -18.01
C THR A 143 -8.15 -0.16 -18.41
N ASP A 144 -7.25 -1.12 -18.68
CA ASP A 144 -5.98 -0.83 -19.30
C ASP A 144 -6.28 0.18 -20.39
N ILE A 145 -5.78 1.40 -20.23
CA ILE A 145 -5.73 2.34 -21.33
C ILE A 145 -4.66 1.74 -22.25
N GLY A 146 -5.12 0.75 -23.03
CA GLY A 146 -4.45 0.30 -24.22
C GLY A 146 -4.13 1.57 -25.00
N LEU A 147 -2.85 1.73 -25.29
CA LEU A 147 -2.35 2.72 -26.22
C LEU A 147 -3.25 2.72 -27.46
N LEU A 148 -4.13 3.72 -27.55
CA LEU A 148 -4.97 3.93 -28.72
C LEU A 148 -4.07 4.43 -29.85
N ASN A 149 -3.56 3.49 -30.65
CA ASN A 149 -3.33 3.76 -32.06
C ASN A 149 -4.68 3.58 -32.78
N GLY A 150 -5.07 4.59 -33.55
CA GLY A 150 -6.35 4.66 -34.25
C GLY A 150 -6.55 3.50 -35.24
N ASP A 151 -7.79 3.04 -35.36
CA ASP A 151 -8.64 3.36 -36.49
C ASP A 151 -10.05 2.79 -36.27
N SER A 152 -11.02 3.44 -36.91
CA SER A 152 -12.44 3.11 -36.95
C SER A 152 -12.75 1.63 -37.21
N VAL A 153 -13.82 1.08 -36.62
CA VAL A 153 -14.95 0.45 -37.34
C VAL A 153 -16.15 0.23 -36.38
N SER A 154 -17.32 0.59 -36.89
CA SER A 154 -18.68 0.34 -36.43
C SER A 154 -19.06 -1.15 -36.31
N GLY A 155 -19.90 -1.49 -35.33
CA GLY A 155 -20.78 -2.66 -35.46
C GLY A 155 -21.03 -3.44 -34.17
N LEU A 156 -22.24 -3.28 -33.65
CA LEU A 156 -23.04 -4.21 -32.84
C LEU A 156 -22.37 -5.52 -32.39
N SER A 157 -22.32 -5.73 -31.07
CA SER A 157 -22.44 -7.07 -30.49
C SER A 157 -23.27 -7.01 -29.22
N GLN A 158 -24.54 -7.37 -29.40
CA GLN A 158 -25.45 -7.77 -28.35
C GLN A 158 -25.07 -9.21 -27.96
N SER A 159 -25.15 -9.50 -26.66
CA SER A 159 -25.00 -10.82 -26.01
C SER A 159 -23.57 -11.26 -25.68
N LEU A 160 -23.23 -11.09 -24.39
CA LEU A 160 -22.76 -12.19 -23.56
C LEU A 160 -23.20 -11.93 -22.12
N LYS A 161 -24.37 -12.47 -21.76
CA LYS A 161 -24.65 -12.83 -20.38
C LYS A 161 -23.68 -13.95 -20.03
N SER A 162 -22.62 -13.66 -19.29
CA SER A 162 -21.80 -14.70 -18.65
C SER A 162 -21.77 -14.45 -17.15
N HIS A 163 -22.20 -15.47 -16.41
CA HIS A 163 -22.09 -15.57 -14.97
C HIS A 163 -20.69 -15.17 -14.50
N VAL A 164 -20.59 -14.17 -13.62
CA VAL A 164 -19.41 -14.05 -12.77
C VAL A 164 -19.61 -15.04 -11.64
N LEU A 165 -19.28 -16.30 -11.96
CA LEU A 165 -18.71 -17.23 -11.00
C LEU A 165 -17.62 -16.45 -10.26
N GLU A 166 -17.56 -16.51 -8.93
CA GLU A 166 -16.36 -16.12 -8.19
C GLU A 166 -15.20 -16.91 -8.80
N SER A 167 -14.46 -16.29 -9.72
CA SER A 167 -13.17 -16.83 -10.11
C SER A 167 -12.32 -16.65 -8.87
N VAL A 168 -12.07 -17.77 -8.19
CA VAL A 168 -10.87 -17.91 -7.40
C VAL A 168 -9.73 -17.59 -8.37
N VAL A 169 -9.29 -16.33 -8.41
CA VAL A 169 -8.03 -15.97 -9.06
C VAL A 169 -6.99 -16.70 -8.24
N ARG A 170 -6.65 -17.91 -8.67
CA ARG A 170 -5.51 -18.62 -8.15
C ARG A 170 -4.33 -17.75 -8.53
N GLU A 171 -3.73 -17.09 -7.54
CA GLU A 171 -2.43 -16.47 -7.73
C GLU A 171 -1.49 -17.54 -8.29
N GLU A 172 -0.89 -17.25 -9.43
CA GLU A 172 0.04 -18.18 -10.06
C GLU A 172 1.27 -18.34 -9.18
N ALA A 173 1.84 -19.54 -9.14
CA ALA A 173 3.09 -19.77 -8.43
C ALA A 173 4.22 -18.93 -9.06
N VAL A 174 4.93 -18.16 -8.24
CA VAL A 174 6.10 -17.41 -8.69
C VAL A 174 7.35 -18.29 -8.69
N SER A 175 8.18 -18.13 -9.72
CA SER A 175 9.46 -18.84 -9.89
C SER A 175 10.42 -17.98 -10.73
N ILE A 176 11.66 -18.40 -10.87
CA ILE A 176 12.64 -17.73 -11.75
C ILE A 176 12.23 -17.71 -13.24
N ASN A 177 11.25 -18.54 -13.65
CA ASN A 177 10.81 -18.61 -15.04
C ASN A 177 9.75 -17.55 -15.39
N ASN A 178 9.09 -16.95 -14.39
CA ASN A 178 8.02 -15.96 -14.59
C ASN A 178 8.20 -14.67 -13.76
N ALA A 179 9.15 -14.64 -12.81
CA ALA A 179 9.48 -13.46 -12.04
C ALA A 179 10.21 -12.40 -12.87
N LEU A 180 10.04 -11.12 -12.50
CA LEU A 180 10.78 -10.00 -13.10
C LEU A 180 12.27 -10.17 -12.85
N HIS A 181 13.03 -10.33 -13.94
CA HIS A 181 14.47 -10.55 -13.94
C HIS A 181 15.25 -9.25 -14.13
N PHE A 182 16.41 -9.15 -13.47
CA PHE A 182 17.37 -8.07 -13.66
C PHE A 182 18.82 -8.57 -13.50
N LYS A 183 19.77 -7.78 -14.01
CA LYS A 183 21.21 -8.01 -13.88
C LYS A 183 21.83 -6.97 -12.98
N TRP A 184 22.86 -7.35 -12.22
CA TRP A 184 23.62 -6.43 -11.39
C TRP A 184 25.10 -6.86 -11.26
N GLY A 185 25.96 -5.89 -10.90
CA GLY A 185 27.37 -6.15 -10.59
C GLY A 185 28.12 -6.91 -11.68
N GLN A 186 28.91 -7.89 -11.27
CA GLN A 186 29.82 -8.67 -12.12
C GLN A 186 29.10 -9.87 -12.78
N GLY A 187 27.99 -9.59 -13.48
CA GLY A 187 27.22 -10.60 -14.19
C GLY A 187 26.24 -11.41 -13.34
N CYS A 188 25.94 -10.93 -12.13
CA CYS A 188 24.96 -11.54 -11.24
C CYS A 188 23.53 -11.39 -11.79
N ASP A 189 22.67 -12.35 -11.48
CA ASP A 189 21.25 -12.32 -11.83
C ASP A 189 20.39 -12.15 -10.57
N GLY A 190 19.27 -11.44 -10.70
CA GLY A 190 18.26 -11.31 -9.67
C GLY A 190 16.85 -11.48 -10.23
N TRP A 191 15.96 -12.10 -9.45
CA TRP A 191 14.55 -12.27 -9.77
C TRP A 191 13.70 -11.82 -8.59
N TRP A 192 12.80 -10.87 -8.81
CA TRP A 192 11.85 -10.41 -7.79
C TRP A 192 10.74 -11.44 -7.61
N LEU A 193 10.90 -12.33 -6.62
CA LEU A 193 9.85 -13.29 -6.25
C LEU A 193 8.70 -12.58 -5.49
N LYS A 194 9.03 -11.51 -4.77
CA LYS A 194 8.07 -10.56 -4.19
C LYS A 194 8.72 -9.19 -4.07
N ASN A 195 8.00 -8.13 -4.45
CA ASN A 195 8.48 -6.75 -4.30
C ASN A 195 7.39 -5.77 -3.83
N GLU A 196 6.32 -6.27 -3.21
CA GLU A 196 5.18 -5.46 -2.77
C GLU A 196 4.94 -5.64 -1.27
N GLY A 197 4.52 -4.56 -0.60
CA GLY A 197 4.19 -4.56 0.82
C GLY A 197 5.41 -4.42 1.74
N GLN A 198 5.36 -5.05 2.91
CA GLN A 198 6.31 -4.82 4.01
C GLN A 198 7.69 -5.47 3.82
N PHE A 199 7.83 -6.38 2.86
CA PHE A 199 9.08 -7.06 2.59
C PHE A 199 9.21 -7.44 1.12
N SER A 200 10.44 -7.56 0.67
CA SER A 200 10.79 -8.12 -0.63
C SER A 200 11.47 -9.46 -0.46
N VAL A 201 11.39 -10.29 -1.51
CA VAL A 201 12.11 -11.55 -1.64
C VAL A 201 12.73 -11.57 -3.03
N ILE A 202 14.05 -11.61 -3.08
CA ILE A 202 14.83 -11.71 -4.31
C ILE A 202 15.51 -13.07 -4.32
N TYR A 203 15.39 -13.78 -5.44
CA TYR A 203 16.30 -14.88 -5.75
C TYR A 203 17.48 -14.31 -6.51
N GLU A 204 18.70 -14.63 -6.10
CA GLU A 204 19.90 -14.15 -6.78
C GLU A 204 20.87 -15.28 -7.10
N THR A 205 21.64 -15.10 -8.18
CA THR A 205 22.81 -15.91 -8.48
C THR A 205 24.04 -15.04 -8.66
N MET A 206 25.17 -15.55 -8.18
CA MET A 206 26.47 -14.88 -8.24
C MET A 206 27.50 -15.81 -8.88
N PRO A 207 28.10 -15.46 -10.03
CA PRO A 207 29.20 -16.19 -10.64
C PRO A 207 30.42 -16.30 -9.71
N ALA A 208 31.31 -17.26 -9.99
CA ALA A 208 32.56 -17.43 -9.26
C ALA A 208 33.39 -16.14 -9.26
N GLY A 209 33.90 -15.75 -8.10
CA GLY A 209 34.72 -14.55 -7.92
C GLY A 209 33.95 -13.24 -7.93
N SER A 210 32.62 -13.25 -8.05
CA SER A 210 31.84 -12.01 -8.05
C SER A 210 31.71 -11.43 -6.64
N CYS A 211 31.61 -10.09 -6.57
CA CYS A 211 31.32 -9.41 -5.31
C CYS A 211 30.46 -8.18 -5.50
N GLU A 212 29.77 -7.84 -4.42
CA GLU A 212 28.97 -6.64 -4.31
C GLU A 212 29.79 -5.42 -3.83
N ILE A 213 29.22 -4.22 -3.94
CA ILE A 213 29.74 -3.03 -3.28
C ILE A 213 29.39 -3.10 -1.79
N LYS A 214 30.36 -2.78 -0.91
CA LYS A 214 30.14 -2.74 0.54
C LYS A 214 29.13 -1.64 0.87
N HIS A 215 28.13 -1.94 1.68
CA HIS A 215 27.03 -1.02 1.95
C HIS A 215 26.36 -1.33 3.28
N TYR A 216 25.45 -0.46 3.70
CA TYR A 216 24.52 -0.72 4.78
C TYR A 216 23.13 -0.19 4.42
N HIS A 217 22.13 -0.62 5.18
CA HIS A 217 20.75 -0.17 5.09
C HIS A 217 20.39 0.65 6.34
N GLN A 218 19.77 1.83 6.19
CA GLN A 218 19.49 2.71 7.33
C GLN A 218 18.34 2.20 8.20
N LYS A 219 17.38 1.49 7.62
CA LYS A 219 16.17 1.01 8.32
C LYS A 219 15.87 -0.45 7.99
N THR A 220 16.22 -0.89 6.79
CA THR A 220 15.93 -2.25 6.34
C THR A 220 16.88 -3.25 7.00
N GLU A 221 16.28 -4.27 7.59
CA GLU A 221 16.96 -5.51 7.97
C GLU A 221 16.89 -6.48 6.80
N GLN A 222 17.98 -7.21 6.57
CA GLN A 222 18.04 -8.25 5.54
C GLN A 222 18.26 -9.63 6.16
N PHE A 223 17.66 -10.65 5.55
CA PHE A 223 17.95 -12.04 5.83
C PHE A 223 18.43 -12.71 4.54
N PHE A 224 19.66 -13.21 4.58
CA PHE A 224 20.25 -13.98 3.48
C PHE A 224 20.08 -15.46 3.77
N TYR A 225 19.68 -16.25 2.77
CA TYR A 225 19.53 -17.70 2.89
C TYR A 225 20.16 -18.39 1.70
N CYS A 226 21.23 -19.16 1.93
CA CYS A 226 21.96 -19.84 0.86
C CYS A 226 21.18 -21.06 0.39
N LEU A 227 20.86 -21.13 -0.91
CA LEU A 227 20.12 -22.25 -1.50
C LEU A 227 21.06 -23.31 -2.07
N GLN A 228 22.10 -22.87 -2.77
CA GLN A 228 23.07 -23.75 -3.43
C GLN A 228 24.44 -23.07 -3.47
N GLY A 229 25.49 -23.85 -3.24
CA GLY A 229 26.87 -23.36 -3.20
C GLY A 229 27.24 -22.75 -1.85
N GLN A 230 28.19 -21.80 -1.87
CA GLN A 230 28.73 -21.18 -0.67
C GLN A 230 28.70 -19.65 -0.81
N LEU A 231 27.97 -18.97 0.07
CA LEU A 231 27.83 -17.52 0.08
C LEU A 231 28.71 -16.93 1.19
N VAL A 232 29.48 -15.89 0.89
CA VAL A 232 30.31 -15.20 1.90
C VAL A 232 29.75 -13.82 2.16
N ILE A 233 29.49 -13.52 3.43
CA ILE A 233 29.11 -12.18 3.90
C ILE A 233 30.31 -11.60 4.66
N GLU A 234 30.93 -10.57 4.09
CA GLU A 234 32.03 -9.84 4.72
C GLU A 234 31.50 -8.65 5.52
N PHE A 235 31.88 -8.57 6.79
CA PHE A 235 31.62 -7.43 7.67
C PHE A 235 32.90 -6.58 7.84
N GLU A 236 32.95 -5.69 8.82
CA GLU A 236 34.16 -4.88 9.07
C GLU A 236 35.35 -5.74 9.55
N ASN A 237 35.11 -6.69 10.46
CA ASN A 237 36.18 -7.39 11.19
C ASN A 237 36.23 -8.90 10.94
N TYR A 238 35.25 -9.48 10.26
CA TYR A 238 35.17 -10.91 10.02
C TYR A 238 34.33 -11.21 8.78
N GLU A 239 34.44 -12.45 8.30
CA GLU A 239 33.59 -13.00 7.26
C GLU A 239 32.76 -14.13 7.84
N GLN A 240 31.48 -14.16 7.47
CA GLN A 240 30.60 -15.31 7.69
C GLN A 240 30.44 -16.06 6.38
N VAL A 241 30.75 -17.35 6.41
CA VAL A 241 30.48 -18.26 5.29
C VAL A 241 29.17 -18.98 5.58
N LEU A 242 28.23 -18.94 4.63
CA LEU A 242 26.99 -19.71 4.67
C LEU A 242 27.11 -20.91 3.73
N GLN A 243 26.91 -22.11 4.28
CA GLN A 243 26.69 -23.32 3.51
C GLN A 243 25.24 -23.37 3.01
N GLU A 244 24.94 -24.34 2.15
CA GLU A 244 23.57 -24.60 1.70
C GLU A 244 22.62 -24.78 2.89
N GLN A 245 21.44 -24.19 2.79
CA GLN A 245 20.38 -24.20 3.81
C GLN A 245 20.72 -23.46 5.11
N GLU A 246 21.78 -22.66 5.11
CA GLU A 246 22.08 -21.73 6.19
C GLU A 246 21.62 -20.31 5.84
N GLY A 247 21.29 -19.53 6.87
CA GLY A 247 20.93 -18.13 6.71
C GLY A 247 21.41 -17.25 7.85
N ILE A 248 21.48 -15.96 7.57
CA ILE A 248 21.94 -14.94 8.52
C ILE A 248 21.12 -13.66 8.38
N THR A 249 20.83 -13.05 9.52
CA THR A 249 20.23 -11.73 9.61
C THR A 249 21.31 -10.65 9.64
N ILE A 250 21.15 -9.64 8.79
CA ILE A 250 21.94 -8.42 8.76
C ILE A 250 21.06 -7.27 9.25
N LYS A 251 21.36 -6.76 10.45
CA LYS A 251 20.61 -5.65 11.05
C LYS A 251 20.86 -4.35 10.28
N ALA A 252 19.90 -3.42 10.36
CA ALA A 252 20.10 -2.06 9.89
C ALA A 252 21.40 -1.46 10.46
N TRP A 253 22.08 -0.65 9.67
CA TRP A 253 23.41 -0.06 9.91
C TRP A 253 24.59 -1.03 9.93
N ALA A 254 24.37 -2.35 9.85
CA ALA A 254 25.48 -3.29 9.72
C ALA A 254 26.07 -3.22 8.30
N ALA A 255 27.25 -2.61 8.19
CA ALA A 255 28.01 -2.57 6.94
C ALA A 255 28.46 -3.97 6.54
N HIS A 256 28.09 -4.39 5.34
CA HIS A 256 28.39 -5.72 4.82
C HIS A 256 28.63 -5.71 3.31
N LYS A 257 29.23 -6.79 2.82
CA LYS A 257 29.49 -7.04 1.40
C LYS A 257 29.28 -8.52 1.11
N VAL A 258 28.43 -8.83 0.13
CA VAL A 258 28.22 -10.20 -0.31
C VAL A 258 29.24 -10.56 -1.39
N LYS A 259 29.82 -11.76 -1.28
CA LYS A 259 30.85 -12.28 -2.20
C LYS A 259 30.63 -13.75 -2.49
N ASN A 260 30.98 -14.16 -3.70
CA ASN A 260 31.19 -15.55 -4.04
C ASN A 260 32.69 -15.83 -4.18
N SER A 261 33.32 -16.27 -3.11
CA SER A 261 34.75 -16.65 -3.09
C SER A 261 35.00 -18.06 -3.63
N SER A 262 33.96 -18.79 -4.04
CA SER A 262 34.07 -20.16 -4.55
C SER A 262 34.33 -20.20 -6.07
N GLY A 263 34.73 -21.36 -6.58
CA GLY A 263 34.88 -21.60 -8.01
C GLY A 263 33.58 -21.94 -8.76
N ASN A 264 32.45 -22.01 -8.05
CA ASN A 264 31.14 -22.41 -8.60
C ASN A 264 30.15 -21.26 -8.54
N LEU A 265 29.02 -21.36 -9.25
CA LEU A 265 27.88 -20.45 -9.08
C LEU A 265 27.29 -20.65 -7.67
N VAL A 266 26.92 -19.56 -7.00
CA VAL A 266 26.11 -19.60 -5.77
C VAL A 266 24.72 -19.02 -6.07
N SER A 267 23.69 -19.59 -5.44
CA SER A 267 22.33 -19.05 -5.47
C SER A 267 21.76 -18.92 -4.07
N PHE A 268 21.02 -17.85 -3.82
CA PHE A 268 20.52 -17.52 -2.48
C PHE A 268 19.26 -16.65 -2.57
N LEU A 269 18.56 -16.54 -1.45
CA LEU A 269 17.50 -15.56 -1.27
C LEU A 269 18.00 -14.36 -0.48
N VAL A 270 17.53 -13.18 -0.84
CA VAL A 270 17.63 -11.96 -0.03
C VAL A 270 16.23 -11.52 0.33
N ILE A 271 15.92 -11.54 1.63
CA ILE A 271 14.64 -11.06 2.17
C ILE A 271 14.91 -9.74 2.88
N SER A 272 14.21 -8.68 2.51
CA SER A 272 14.43 -7.35 3.07
C SER A 272 13.16 -6.81 3.70
N SER A 273 13.21 -6.34 4.96
CA SER A 273 12.08 -5.70 5.65
C SER A 273 12.53 -4.56 6.59
N PRO A 274 11.87 -3.38 6.55
CA PRO A 274 10.83 -2.98 5.61
C PRO A 274 11.35 -2.88 4.16
N ASN A 275 10.49 -3.11 3.17
CA ASN A 275 10.81 -2.91 1.75
C ASN A 275 10.82 -1.40 1.42
N LEU A 276 12.01 -0.79 1.44
CA LEU A 276 12.17 0.65 1.28
C LEU A 276 13.07 0.99 0.09
N SER A 277 12.56 1.82 -0.82
CA SER A 277 13.38 2.43 -1.86
C SER A 277 14.29 3.51 -1.28
N GLY A 278 15.57 3.52 -1.69
CA GLY A 278 16.54 4.53 -1.27
C GLY A 278 17.13 4.36 0.14
N ASP A 279 16.91 3.21 0.81
CA ASP A 279 17.43 2.94 2.16
C ASP A 279 18.91 2.52 2.19
N ARG A 280 19.43 2.07 1.05
CA ARG A 280 20.81 1.60 0.88
C ARG A 280 21.79 2.76 0.77
N VAL A 281 22.87 2.70 1.54
CA VAL A 281 24.02 3.60 1.43
C VAL A 281 25.26 2.79 1.09
N ASN A 282 25.81 3.03 -0.11
CA ASN A 282 27.07 2.43 -0.53
C ASN A 282 28.24 3.10 0.19
N LEU A 283 29.17 2.28 0.65
CA LEU A 283 30.46 2.72 1.17
C LEU A 283 31.46 2.68 0.02
N GLU A 284 32.22 3.75 -0.15
CA GLU A 284 33.31 3.77 -1.13
C GLU A 284 34.35 2.70 -0.75
N SER A 285 34.78 1.95 -1.76
CA SER A 285 35.77 0.88 -1.66
C SER A 285 37.19 1.41 -1.53
#